data_AF-A0A843BQB2-F1
#
_entry.id   AF-A0A843BQB2-F1
#
_cell.length_a   1.000
_cell.length_b   1.000
_cell.length_c   1.000
_cell.angle_alpha   90.00
_cell.angle_beta   90.00
_cell.angle_gamma   90.00
#
_symmetry.space_group_name_H-M   'P 1'
#
loop_
_entity.id
_entity.type
_entity.pdbx_description
1 polymer ?
#
loop_
_entity_poly.entity_id
_entity_poly.type
_entity_poly.pdbx_seq_one_letter_code
_entity_poly.pdbx_strand_id
1 'polypeptide(L)'
;MEIKNQTLFFVGIIVLILGILIIIFDYPQIQYLENFDATESNYRLDLERFAIYQRLLIEITVGVGLFVAGIGLLAVSFLKRFENRLR
;
A
#
# COMPACT_ATOMS: atom_id res chain seq x y z
N MET A 1 10.07 -3.10 -24.56
CA MET A 1 10.88 -3.18 -23.32
C MET A 1 11.07 -4.64 -23.01
N GLU A 2 12.30 -5.09 -22.82
CA GLU A 2 12.61 -6.47 -22.42
C GLU A 2 12.84 -6.50 -20.91
N ILE A 3 12.27 -7.49 -20.21
CA ILE A 3 12.47 -7.66 -18.77
C ILE A 3 13.90 -8.17 -18.56
N LYS A 4 14.77 -7.34 -17.96
CA LYS A 4 16.17 -7.68 -17.74
C LYS A 4 16.40 -8.51 -16.47
N ASN A 5 15.55 -8.35 -15.46
CA ASN A 5 15.58 -9.16 -14.25
C ASN A 5 14.18 -9.72 -13.93
N GLN A 6 13.94 -10.96 -14.36
CA GLN A 6 12.65 -11.63 -14.19
C GLN A 6 12.26 -11.80 -12.71
N THR A 7 13.21 -12.19 -11.84
CA THR A 7 12.95 -12.35 -10.40
C THR A 7 12.48 -11.04 -9.78
N LEU A 8 13.17 -9.94 -10.07
CA LEU A 8 12.85 -8.63 -9.51
C LEU A 8 11.53 -8.09 -10.07
N PHE A 9 11.20 -8.44 -11.32
CA PHE A 9 9.89 -8.16 -11.91
C PHE A 9 8.77 -8.90 -11.18
N PHE A 10 8.90 -10.22 -10.94
CA PHE A 10 7.88 -10.99 -10.21
C PHE A 10 7.73 -10.53 -8.76
N VAL A 11 8.84 -10.27 -8.05
CA VAL A 11 8.79 -9.68 -6.71
C VAL A 11 8.08 -8.33 -6.74
N GLY A 12 8.36 -7.50 -7.75
CA GLY A 12 7.67 -6.24 -7.99
C GLY A 12 6.15 -6.42 -8.10
N ILE A 13 5.69 -7.38 -8.92
CA ILE A 13 4.25 -7.69 -9.06
C ILE A 13 3.63 -8.10 -7.71
N ILE A 14 4.26 -9.01 -6.97
CA ILE A 14 3.73 -9.49 -5.68
C ILE A 14 3.59 -8.32 -4.70
N VAL A 15 4.62 -7.49 -4.58
CA VAL A 15 4.61 -6.31 -3.70
C VAL A 15 3.52 -5.31 -4.13
N LEU A 16 3.32 -5.14 -5.44
CA LEU A 16 2.28 -4.27 -5.99
C LEU A 16 0.87 -4.77 -5.66
N ILE A 17 0.62 -6.07 -5.80
CA ILE A 17 -0.64 -6.71 -5.43
C ILE A 17 -0.90 -6.52 -3.94
N LEU A 18 0.08 -6.79 -3.08
CA LEU A 18 -0.06 -6.60 -1.63
C LEU A 18 -0.41 -5.15 -1.27
N GLY A 19 0.29 -4.17 -1.86
CA GLY A 19 0.00 -2.75 -1.63
C GLY A 19 -1.40 -2.34 -2.09
N ILE A 20 -1.82 -2.79 -3.29
CA ILE A 20 -3.18 -2.51 -3.82
C ILE A 20 -4.26 -3.11 -2.92
N LEU A 21 -4.10 -4.36 -2.46
CA LEU A 21 -5.10 -5.01 -1.63
C LEU A 21 -5.33 -4.25 -0.33
N ILE A 22 -4.27 -3.83 0.36
CA ILE A 22 -4.37 -3.01 1.58
C ILE A 22 -5.16 -1.74 1.28
N ILE A 23 -4.82 -1.00 0.22
CA ILE A 23 -5.50 0.26 -0.12
C ILE A 23 -6.99 0.04 -0.42
N ILE A 24 -7.32 -0.98 -1.22
CA ILE A 24 -8.72 -1.26 -1.62
C ILE A 24 -9.59 -1.65 -0.43
N PHE A 25 -9.04 -2.42 0.53
CA PHE A 25 -9.80 -2.84 1.70
C PHE A 25 -9.90 -1.75 2.77
N ASP A 26 -8.84 -0.96 2.96
CA ASP A 26 -8.78 0.01 4.05
C ASP A 26 -9.45 1.33 3.70
N TYR A 27 -9.38 1.77 2.44
CA TYR A 27 -9.94 3.06 2.03
C TYR A 27 -11.45 3.21 2.33
N PRO A 28 -12.32 2.22 2.04
CA PRO A 28 -13.73 2.31 2.41
C PRO A 28 -13.97 2.37 3.92
N GLN A 29 -13.13 1.72 4.72
CA GLN A 29 -13.26 1.73 6.19
C GLN A 29 -12.91 3.10 6.78
N ILE A 30 -11.87 3.75 6.23
CA ILE A 30 -11.52 5.14 6.57
C ILE A 30 -12.69 6.08 6.24
N GLN A 31 -13.23 5.96 5.02
CA GLN A 31 -14.38 6.77 4.61
C GLN A 31 -15.61 6.53 5.49
N TYR A 32 -15.85 5.29 5.90
CA TYR A 32 -16.94 4.98 6.83
C TYR A 32 -16.72 5.69 8.17
N LEU A 33 -15.52 5.63 8.74
CA LEU A 33 -15.23 6.27 10.02
C LEU A 33 -15.35 7.80 9.96
N GLU A 34 -14.85 8.44 8.89
CA GLU A 34 -14.91 9.90 8.72
C GLU A 34 -16.35 10.43 8.58
N ASN A 35 -17.23 9.69 7.91
CA ASN A 35 -18.61 10.12 7.71
C ASN A 35 -19.51 9.86 8.94
N PHE A 36 -19.07 9.05 9.89
CA PHE A 36 -19.84 8.72 11.09
C PHE A 36 -19.81 9.81 12.18
N ASP A 37 -18.72 10.58 12.27
CA ASP A 37 -18.55 11.67 13.24
C ASP A 37 -19.63 12.77 13.14
N ALA A 38 -20.39 12.82 12.05
CA ALA A 38 -21.44 13.80 11.84
C ALA A 38 -22.74 13.55 12.64
N THR A 39 -22.96 12.35 13.22
CA THR A 39 -24.33 11.92 13.57
C THR A 39 -24.57 11.48 15.02
N GLU A 40 -23.59 10.97 15.77
CA GLU A 40 -23.82 10.52 17.16
C GLU A 40 -22.61 10.72 18.08
N SER A 41 -22.69 11.65 19.04
CA SER A 41 -21.63 11.92 20.02
C SER A 41 -21.79 11.05 21.28
N ASN A 42 -21.06 9.93 21.35
CA ASN A 42 -20.88 9.14 22.57
C ASN A 42 -19.39 9.06 22.89
N TYR A 43 -18.92 9.87 23.85
CA TYR A 43 -17.50 10.10 24.16
C TYR A 43 -16.63 8.83 24.31
N ARG A 44 -17.16 7.71 24.83
CA ARG A 44 -16.42 6.44 24.93
C ARG A 44 -16.28 5.73 23.59
N LEU A 45 -17.30 5.79 22.74
CA LEU A 45 -17.25 5.25 21.38
C LEU A 45 -16.30 6.06 20.51
N ASP A 46 -16.17 7.37 20.74
CA ASP A 46 -15.24 8.24 20.01
C ASP A 46 -13.78 7.85 20.24
N LEU A 47 -13.41 7.47 21.47
CA LEU A 47 -12.03 7.14 21.81
C LEU A 47 -11.56 5.82 21.18
N GLU A 48 -12.41 4.80 21.17
CA GLU A 48 -12.14 3.52 20.50
C GLU A 48 -12.12 3.69 18.97
N ARG A 49 -13.05 4.47 18.41
CA ARG A 49 -13.09 4.81 16.98
C ARG A 49 -11.83 5.56 16.55
N PHE A 50 -11.38 6.54 17.34
CA PHE A 50 -10.16 7.28 17.04
C PHE A 50 -8.94 6.37 16.99
N ALA A 51 -8.83 5.41 17.93
CA ALA A 51 -7.74 4.44 17.92
C ALA A 51 -7.77 3.54 16.65
N ILE A 52 -8.96 3.10 16.24
CA ILE A 52 -9.16 2.33 15.01
C ILE A 52 -8.78 3.16 13.78
N TYR A 53 -9.25 4.39 13.69
CA TYR A 53 -8.95 5.31 12.59
C TYR A 53 -7.45 5.57 12.44
N GLN A 54 -6.74 5.84 13.56
CA GLN A 54 -5.29 6.01 13.55
C GLN A 54 -4.56 4.75 13.05
N ARG A 55 -5.01 3.56 13.47
CA ARG A 55 -4.44 2.29 13.01
C ARG A 55 -4.64 2.10 11.50
N LEU A 56 -5.83 2.40 11.00
CA LEU A 56 -6.16 2.36 9.57
C LEU A 56 -5.35 3.36 8.74
N LEU A 57 -5.09 4.57 9.25
CA LEU A 57 -4.21 5.53 8.58
C LEU A 57 -2.77 5.02 8.44
N ILE A 58 -2.26 4.32 9.45
CA ILE A 58 -0.93 3.70 9.37
C ILE A 58 -0.95 2.55 8.35
N GLU A 59 -1.97 1.71 8.38
CA GLU A 59 -2.11 0.56 7.49
C GLU A 59 -2.18 0.99 6.01
N ILE A 60 -3.01 1.99 5.69
CA ILE A 60 -3.09 2.53 4.34
C ILE A 60 -1.79 3.21 3.90
N THR A 61 -1.08 3.88 4.82
CA THR A 61 0.24 4.47 4.53
C THR A 61 1.25 3.39 4.16
N VAL A 62 1.25 2.26 4.86
CA VAL A 62 2.08 1.09 4.51
C VAL A 62 1.66 0.52 3.16
N GLY A 63 0.36 0.40 2.88
CA GLY A 63 -0.17 -0.03 1.58
C GLY A 63 0.33 0.85 0.42
N VAL A 64 0.28 2.18 0.58
CA VAL A 64 0.82 3.14 -0.40
C VAL A 64 2.34 2.99 -0.55
N GLY A 65 3.06 2.81 0.55
CA GLY A 65 4.51 2.56 0.52
C GLY A 65 4.87 1.31 -0.29
N LEU A 66 4.15 0.21 -0.06
CA LEU A 66 4.31 -1.04 -0.83
C LEU A 66 3.96 -0.85 -2.30
N PHE A 67 2.88 -0.13 -2.60
CA PHE A 67 2.47 0.15 -3.98
C PHE A 67 3.57 0.91 -4.75
N VAL A 68 4.11 1.99 -4.17
CA VAL A 68 5.20 2.77 -4.77
C VAL A 68 6.47 1.92 -4.91
N ALA A 69 6.81 1.13 -3.89
CA ALA A 69 7.95 0.21 -3.95
C ALA A 69 7.79 -0.84 -5.07
N GLY A 70 6.60 -1.41 -5.22
CA GLY A 70 6.26 -2.35 -6.29
C GLY A 70 6.48 -1.73 -7.68
N ILE A 71 5.98 -0.51 -7.91
CA ILE A 71 6.22 0.24 -9.15
C ILE A 71 7.73 0.46 -9.38
N GLY A 72 8.45 0.86 -8.33
CA GLY A 72 9.90 1.06 -8.39
C GLY A 72 10.64 -0.22 -8.79
N LEU A 73 10.28 -1.36 -8.20
CA LEU A 73 10.85 -2.67 -8.56
C LEU A 73 10.56 -3.02 -10.02
N LEU A 74 9.33 -2.84 -10.49
CA LEU A 74 9.00 -3.05 -11.89
C LEU A 74 9.87 -2.18 -12.80
N ALA A 75 9.97 -0.87 -12.54
CA ALA A 75 10.79 0.03 -13.33
C ALA A 75 12.27 -0.39 -13.35
N VAL A 76 12.82 -0.76 -12.19
CA VAL A 76 14.21 -1.21 -12.03
C VAL A 76 14.48 -2.53 -12.75
N SER A 77 13.49 -3.42 -12.85
CA SER A 77 13.62 -4.72 -13.52
C SER A 77 13.89 -4.62 -15.03
N PHE A 78 13.58 -3.48 -15.66
CA PHE A 78 13.86 -3.19 -17.07
C PHE A 78 15.22 -2.55 -17.31
N LEU A 79 15.94 -2.13 -16.26
CA LEU A 79 17.23 -1.45 -16.40
C LEU A 79 18.35 -2.43 -16.78
N LYS A 80 19.09 -2.08 -17.84
CA LYS A 80 20.28 -2.83 -18.33
C LYS A 80 21.41 -2.99 -17.28
N ARG A 81 21.38 -2.22 -16.19
CA ARG A 81 22.43 -2.22 -15.15
C ARG A 81 22.61 -3.58 -14.46
N PHE A 82 21.57 -4.43 -14.43
CA PHE A 82 21.67 -5.78 -13.84
C PHE A 82 22.35 -6.80 -14.77
N GLU A 83 22.25 -6.61 -16.09
CA GLU A 83 22.91 -7.45 -17.10
C GLU A 83 24.44 -7.30 -17.02
N ASN A 84 24.93 -6.10 -16.66
CA ASN A 84 26.37 -5.78 -16.58
C ASN A 84 27.02 -6.02 -15.21
N ARG A 85 26.26 -6.37 -14.16
CA ARG A 85 26.83 -6.64 -12.81
C ARG A 85 27.10 -8.11 -12.53
N LEU A 86 26.52 -9.01 -13.33
CA LEU A 86 26.65 -10.46 -13.20
C LEU A 86 27.64 -11.07 -14.21
N ARG A 87 28.32 -10.25 -15.01
CA ARG A 87 29.29 -10.70 -16.01
C ARG A 87 30.71 -10.27 -15.65
#